data_AF-A0A659IBA1-F1
#
_entry.id   AF-A0A659IBA1-F1
#
_cell.length_a   1.000
_cell.length_b   1.000
_cell.length_c   1.000
_cell.angle_alpha   90.00
_cell.angle_beta   90.00
_cell.angle_gamma   90.00
#
_symmetry.space_group_name_H-M   'P 1'
#
loop_
_entity.id
_entity.type
_entity.pdbx_description
1 polymer ?
#
loop_
_entity_poly.entity_id
_entity_poly.type
_entity_poly.pdbx_seq_one_letter_code
_entity_poly.pdbx_strand_id
1 'polypeptide(L)'
;MKKNIMNKLVLSTALLLLGTTSTQLPKTPISFSSEAKAYNISENETNINELIKYYTQPHLSLSNKWLWQKPNGSIHATLQTWVWYSHIQVFGSESWGNINQLRNKYVDIFGTKDEDTVEGYWTYDETFTGGVTPAATSSDKPYRLFLKYSDKQQTIIGGHEFYKGNKPVLTLKELDFRIRQTLIKNKKLYNGEFNKGQIKITADGNNYTIDLSKKLKLTDTNRYVKNPKNAQIEVILEKSN
;
A
#
# COMPACT_ATOMS: atom_id res chain seq x y z
N MET A 1 -21.32 46.55 -13.26
CA MET A 1 -20.41 46.07 -12.20
C MET A 1 -20.15 44.58 -12.39
N LYS A 2 -18.87 44.18 -12.36
CA LYS A 2 -18.36 42.88 -12.84
C LYS A 2 -18.73 41.72 -11.89
N LYS A 3 -19.11 40.58 -12.47
CA LYS A 3 -19.31 39.29 -11.81
C LYS A 3 -17.99 38.76 -11.26
N ASN A 4 -17.91 38.49 -9.95
CA ASN A 4 -16.81 37.70 -9.39
C ASN A 4 -17.15 36.21 -9.51
N ILE A 5 -16.59 35.59 -10.54
CA ILE A 5 -16.54 34.13 -10.71
C ILE A 5 -15.46 33.64 -9.74
N MET A 6 -15.89 33.00 -8.65
CA MET A 6 -14.96 32.33 -7.74
C MET A 6 -14.52 31.02 -8.38
N ASN A 7 -13.33 31.03 -8.98
CA ASN A 7 -12.69 29.83 -9.53
C ASN A 7 -12.48 28.81 -8.39
N LYS A 8 -13.10 27.63 -8.49
CA LYS A 8 -12.77 26.48 -7.64
C LYS A 8 -11.35 26.03 -7.99
N LEU A 9 -10.39 26.39 -7.14
CA LEU A 9 -9.03 25.91 -7.21
C LEU A 9 -9.02 24.45 -6.70
N VAL A 10 -9.06 23.48 -7.63
CA VAL A 10 -8.81 22.08 -7.30
C VAL A 10 -7.32 21.94 -7.01
N LEU A 11 -6.94 21.92 -5.72
CA LEU A 11 -5.59 21.53 -5.33
C LEU A 11 -5.45 20.01 -5.51
N SER A 12 -4.90 19.59 -6.64
CA SER A 12 -4.32 18.26 -6.77
C SER A 12 -2.95 18.26 -6.09
N THR A 13 -2.88 17.88 -4.82
CA THR A 13 -1.59 17.68 -4.15
C THR A 13 -0.92 16.40 -4.69
N ALA A 14 0.14 16.60 -5.46
CA ALA A 14 1.05 15.55 -5.88
C ALA A 14 1.81 15.01 -4.64
N LEU A 15 1.75 13.69 -4.43
CA LEU A 15 2.59 13.00 -3.44
C LEU A 15 4.04 12.94 -3.95
N LEU A 16 4.92 13.70 -3.30
CA LEU A 16 6.36 13.46 -3.28
C LEU A 16 6.83 13.53 -1.83
N LEU A 17 7.27 12.41 -1.26
CA LEU A 17 8.04 12.41 -0.02
C LEU A 17 9.22 11.44 -0.17
N LEU A 18 10.34 11.98 -0.65
CA LEU A 18 11.68 11.44 -0.42
C LEU A 18 12.24 12.14 0.83
N GLY A 19 12.75 11.35 1.76
CA GLY A 19 13.14 11.80 3.09
C GLY A 19 14.34 12.75 3.13
N THR A 20 14.33 13.63 4.14
CA THR A 20 15.51 14.05 4.89
C THR A 20 15.06 14.33 6.34
N THR A 21 15.97 14.10 7.27
CA THR A 21 15.83 14.31 8.71
C THR A 21 15.39 15.75 9.02
N SER A 22 14.21 15.90 9.64
CA SER A 22 13.80 17.15 10.28
C SER A 22 13.15 16.81 11.62
N THR A 23 13.80 17.24 12.70
CA THR A 23 13.22 17.37 14.02
C THR A 23 12.22 18.53 13.98
N GLN A 24 10.99 18.25 13.58
CA GLN A 24 9.88 19.17 13.73
C GLN A 24 8.64 18.36 14.06
N LEU A 25 8.05 18.59 15.24
CA LEU A 25 6.76 18.03 15.63
C LEU A 25 5.72 18.38 14.55
N PRO A 26 5.14 17.42 13.82
CA PRO A 26 4.10 17.74 12.86
C PRO A 26 2.81 18.04 13.64
N LYS A 27 2.45 19.32 13.73
CA LYS A 27 1.04 19.75 13.87
C LYS A 27 0.28 19.68 12.55
N THR A 28 0.88 19.10 11.50
CA THR A 28 0.18 18.77 10.26
C THR A 28 -0.60 17.48 10.48
N PRO A 29 -1.93 17.47 10.25
CA PRO A 29 -2.70 16.24 10.15
C PRO A 29 -1.97 15.28 9.21
N ILE A 30 -1.90 14.00 9.57
CA ILE A 30 -1.54 12.93 8.63
C ILE A 30 -2.35 13.21 7.36
N SER A 31 -1.70 13.44 6.21
CA SER A 31 -2.37 13.98 5.02
C SER A 31 -3.22 12.92 4.31
N PHE A 32 -4.22 12.41 5.00
CA PHE A 32 -5.55 12.29 4.46
C PHE A 32 -6.27 13.54 4.96
N SER A 33 -6.66 14.45 4.08
CA SER A 33 -7.82 15.27 4.46
C SER A 33 -8.93 14.27 4.79
N SER A 34 -9.69 14.49 5.85
CA SER A 34 -10.91 13.72 6.12
C SER A 34 -11.84 13.68 4.88
N GLU A 35 -11.65 14.62 3.93
CA GLU A 35 -12.33 14.74 2.64
C GLU A 35 -11.94 13.72 1.56
N ALA A 36 -10.80 13.02 1.65
CA ALA A 36 -10.47 12.01 0.63
C ALA A 36 -11.41 10.81 0.80
N LYS A 37 -12.27 10.56 -0.20
CA LYS A 37 -13.25 9.47 -0.16
C LYS A 37 -12.55 8.11 -0.15
N ALA A 38 -13.03 7.22 0.70
CA ALA A 38 -12.61 5.83 0.65
C ALA A 38 -12.96 5.19 -0.68
N TYR A 39 -12.09 4.29 -1.11
CA TYR A 39 -12.32 3.54 -2.33
C TYR A 39 -11.79 2.11 -2.20
N ASN A 40 -12.75 1.20 -2.08
CA ASN A 40 -12.52 -0.22 -1.94
C ASN A 40 -13.37 -0.98 -2.94
N ILE A 41 -12.82 -2.09 -3.40
CA ILE A 41 -13.43 -3.00 -4.36
C ILE A 41 -13.33 -4.43 -3.81
N SER A 42 -14.25 -5.29 -4.25
CA SER A 42 -14.23 -6.71 -3.91
C SER A 42 -12.92 -7.38 -4.34
N GLU A 43 -12.46 -8.40 -3.62
CA GLU A 43 -11.29 -9.20 -4.06
C GLU A 43 -11.53 -9.94 -5.38
N ASN A 44 -12.80 -10.15 -5.74
CA ASN A 44 -13.23 -10.73 -7.01
C ASN A 44 -13.56 -9.66 -8.08
N GLU A 45 -13.28 -8.39 -7.81
CA GLU A 45 -13.46 -7.33 -8.82
C GLU A 45 -12.53 -7.59 -10.01
N THR A 46 -13.11 -7.57 -11.20
CA THR A 46 -12.42 -7.79 -12.48
C THR A 46 -12.59 -6.62 -13.45
N ASN A 47 -13.43 -5.64 -13.10
CA ASN A 47 -13.59 -4.41 -13.85
C ASN A 47 -12.30 -3.59 -13.80
N ILE A 48 -11.71 -3.42 -14.99
CA ILE A 48 -10.42 -2.74 -15.15
C ILE A 48 -10.48 -1.29 -14.69
N ASN A 49 -11.59 -0.58 -14.91
CA ASN A 49 -11.73 0.80 -14.48
C ASN A 49 -11.73 0.91 -12.95
N GLU A 50 -12.35 -0.05 -12.27
CA GLU A 50 -12.38 -0.11 -10.82
C GLU A 50 -11.00 -0.50 -10.25
N LEU A 51 -10.29 -1.44 -10.89
CA LEU A 51 -8.90 -1.78 -10.56
C LEU A 51 -7.96 -0.57 -10.75
N ILE A 52 -8.09 0.18 -11.84
CA ILE A 52 -7.31 1.40 -12.08
C ILE A 52 -7.55 2.39 -10.94
N LYS A 53 -8.82 2.70 -10.63
CA LYS A 53 -9.17 3.62 -9.53
C LYS A 53 -8.56 3.15 -8.21
N TYR A 54 -8.64 1.85 -7.90
CA TYR A 54 -8.09 1.30 -6.66
C TYR A 54 -6.58 1.44 -6.59
N TYR A 55 -5.84 0.99 -7.61
CA TYR A 55 -4.37 0.98 -7.57
C TYR A 55 -3.72 2.33 -7.90
N THR A 56 -4.50 3.33 -8.32
CA THR A 56 -4.03 4.71 -8.49
C THR A 56 -4.40 5.62 -7.32
N GLN A 57 -5.14 5.12 -6.33
CA GLN A 57 -5.46 5.90 -5.14
C GLN A 57 -4.18 6.29 -4.35
N PRO A 58 -4.23 7.36 -3.55
CA PRO A 58 -3.17 7.67 -2.60
C PRO A 58 -2.98 6.55 -1.57
N HIS A 59 -1.74 6.26 -1.20
CA HIS A 59 -1.42 5.34 -0.11
C HIS A 59 -0.70 6.07 1.02
N LEU A 60 -0.79 5.52 2.23
CA LEU A 60 -0.04 5.95 3.41
C LEU A 60 1.14 5.02 3.66
N SER A 61 2.24 5.61 4.09
CA SER A 61 3.40 4.89 4.63
C SER A 61 3.76 5.54 5.95
N LEU A 62 3.34 4.89 7.03
CA LEU A 62 3.49 5.38 8.38
C LEU A 62 4.56 4.55 9.08
N SER A 63 5.56 5.20 9.65
CA SER A 63 6.61 4.51 10.38
C SER A 63 6.49 4.67 11.88
N ASN A 64 7.02 3.69 12.60
CA ASN A 64 7.17 3.71 14.05
C ASN A 64 5.84 3.98 14.79
N LYS A 65 4.78 3.26 14.44
CA LYS A 65 3.46 3.35 15.07
C LYS A 65 3.31 2.27 16.12
N TRP A 66 2.73 2.61 17.27
CA TRP A 66 2.53 1.65 18.36
C TRP A 66 1.34 0.75 18.06
N LEU A 67 1.56 -0.56 17.93
CA LEU A 67 0.52 -1.56 17.71
C LEU A 67 0.04 -2.15 19.04
N TRP A 68 -1.27 -2.20 19.25
CA TRP A 68 -1.90 -2.73 20.45
C TRP A 68 -3.17 -3.51 20.10
N GLN A 69 -3.67 -4.28 21.07
CA GLN A 69 -4.86 -5.12 20.90
C GLN A 69 -5.89 -4.76 21.98
N LYS A 70 -7.15 -4.58 21.58
CA LYS A 70 -8.27 -4.45 22.52
C LYS A 70 -8.62 -5.80 23.13
N PRO A 71 -9.28 -5.84 24.32
CA PRO A 71 -9.74 -7.08 24.93
C PRO A 71 -10.65 -7.93 24.02
N ASN A 72 -11.38 -7.30 23.10
CA ASN A 72 -12.22 -7.98 22.10
C ASN A 72 -11.44 -8.60 20.92
N GLY A 73 -10.11 -8.55 20.96
CA GLY A 73 -9.24 -9.13 19.95
C GLY A 73 -8.90 -8.21 18.76
N SER A 74 -9.60 -7.08 18.58
CA SER A 74 -9.32 -6.16 17.48
C SER A 74 -7.94 -5.50 17.62
N ILE A 75 -7.24 -5.36 16.49
CA ILE A 75 -5.88 -4.83 16.41
C ILE A 75 -5.93 -3.35 16.02
N HIS A 76 -5.18 -2.54 16.74
CA HIS A 76 -5.17 -1.09 16.57
C HIS A 76 -3.73 -0.56 16.51
N ALA A 77 -3.54 0.57 15.84
CA ALA A 77 -2.29 1.32 15.90
C ALA A 77 -2.55 2.80 16.19
N THR A 78 -1.67 3.43 16.96
CA THR A 78 -1.73 4.87 17.20
C THR A 78 -1.07 5.61 16.03
N LEU A 79 -1.85 6.40 15.28
CA LEU A 79 -1.35 7.15 14.13
C LEU A 79 -0.80 8.51 14.55
N GLN A 80 -1.58 9.24 15.36
CA GLN A 80 -1.25 10.52 15.98
C GLN A 80 -1.77 10.54 17.42
N THR A 81 -1.02 11.17 18.32
CA THR A 81 -1.21 11.06 19.78
C THR A 81 -2.65 11.35 20.21
N TRP A 82 -3.25 10.42 20.97
CA TRP A 82 -4.54 10.48 21.70
C TRP A 82 -5.83 10.74 20.90
N VAL A 83 -5.73 11.16 19.64
CA VAL A 83 -6.91 11.54 18.84
C VAL A 83 -7.02 10.78 17.52
N TRP A 84 -6.00 10.06 17.07
CA TRP A 84 -6.06 9.36 15.78
C TRP A 84 -5.48 7.95 15.88
N TYR A 85 -6.34 6.98 15.60
CA TYR A 85 -6.03 5.56 15.65
C TYR A 85 -6.35 4.92 14.31
N SER A 86 -5.85 3.71 14.10
CA SER A 86 -6.31 2.85 13.02
C SER A 86 -6.76 1.50 13.54
N HIS A 87 -7.92 1.05 13.07
CA HIS A 87 -8.31 -0.35 13.12
C HIS A 87 -7.63 -1.14 11.99
N ILE A 88 -6.86 -2.18 12.34
CA ILE A 88 -6.19 -3.05 11.37
C ILE A 88 -7.02 -4.33 11.19
N GLN A 89 -7.68 -4.45 10.05
CA GLN A 89 -8.35 -5.69 9.64
C GLN A 89 -7.33 -6.70 9.11
N VAL A 90 -7.45 -7.95 9.54
CA VAL A 90 -6.52 -9.03 9.18
C VAL A 90 -7.30 -10.28 8.83
N PHE A 91 -6.96 -10.90 7.69
CA PHE A 91 -7.63 -12.09 7.20
C PHE A 91 -6.61 -13.21 6.98
N GLY A 92 -6.99 -14.45 7.26
CA GLY A 92 -6.14 -15.63 7.08
C GLY A 92 -5.16 -15.87 8.22
N SER A 93 -4.86 -17.15 8.47
CA SER A 93 -4.05 -17.60 9.61
C SER A 93 -2.60 -17.12 9.56
N GLU A 94 -1.97 -17.11 8.39
CA GLU A 94 -0.59 -16.64 8.21
C GLU A 94 -0.46 -15.13 8.51
N SER A 95 -1.32 -14.31 7.88
CA SER A 95 -1.39 -12.86 8.12
C SER A 95 -1.70 -12.53 9.58
N TRP A 96 -2.63 -13.27 10.20
CA TRP A 96 -2.90 -13.15 11.63
C TRP A 96 -1.69 -13.50 12.49
N GLY A 97 -1.03 -14.62 12.22
CA GLY A 97 0.18 -15.06 12.93
C GLY A 97 1.29 -14.01 12.87
N ASN A 98 1.48 -13.37 11.71
CA ASN A 98 2.44 -12.29 11.52
C ASN A 98 2.13 -11.06 12.41
N ILE A 99 0.88 -10.60 12.43
CA ILE A 99 0.46 -9.43 13.24
C ILE A 99 0.48 -9.75 14.74
N ASN A 100 0.08 -10.96 15.11
CA ASN A 100 0.03 -11.44 16.49
C ASN A 100 1.41 -11.38 17.19
N GLN A 101 2.49 -11.53 16.42
CA GLN A 101 3.88 -11.39 16.90
C GLN A 101 4.33 -9.94 17.11
N LEU A 102 3.58 -8.97 16.59
CA LEU A 102 3.88 -7.53 16.64
C LEU A 102 3.10 -6.76 17.70
N ARG A 103 2.26 -7.43 18.49
CA ARG A 103 1.52 -6.77 19.57
C ARG A 103 2.46 -6.11 20.58
N ASN A 104 2.09 -4.91 21.00
CA ASN A 104 2.85 -4.08 21.93
C ASN A 104 4.28 -3.82 21.41
N LYS A 105 4.39 -3.57 20.11
CA LYS A 105 5.65 -3.18 19.44
C LYS A 105 5.39 -2.03 18.48
N TYR A 106 6.47 -1.35 18.12
CA TYR A 106 6.45 -0.38 17.03
C TYR A 106 6.46 -1.08 15.67
N VAL A 107 5.60 -0.60 14.78
CA VAL A 107 5.36 -1.16 13.44
C VAL A 107 5.41 -0.07 12.38
N ASP A 108 5.65 -0.48 11.14
CA ASP A 108 5.37 0.34 9.97
C ASP A 108 4.07 -0.13 9.32
N ILE A 109 3.28 0.81 8.79
CA ILE A 109 1.95 0.58 8.21
C ILE A 109 1.92 1.13 6.79
N PHE A 110 1.61 0.27 5.83
CA PHE A 110 1.25 0.62 4.47
C PHE A 110 -0.28 0.57 4.33
N GLY A 111 -0.91 1.74 4.25
CA GLY A 111 -2.37 1.89 4.23
C GLY A 111 -2.91 2.35 2.89
N THR A 112 -4.09 1.86 2.54
CA THR A 112 -4.99 2.41 1.50
C THR A 112 -6.28 2.82 2.20
N LYS A 113 -7.02 3.82 1.71
CA LYS A 113 -8.27 4.22 2.36
C LYS A 113 -9.40 3.30 1.91
N ASP A 114 -9.43 2.13 2.55
CA ASP A 114 -10.38 1.07 2.25
C ASP A 114 -11.79 1.36 2.83
N GLU A 115 -11.89 2.18 3.88
CA GLU A 115 -13.15 2.66 4.47
C GLU A 115 -13.07 4.16 4.79
N ASP A 116 -14.23 4.82 4.88
CA ASP A 116 -14.28 6.24 5.26
C ASP A 116 -13.82 6.40 6.71
N THR A 117 -13.17 7.53 7.00
CA THR A 117 -12.72 7.85 8.35
C THR A 117 -13.92 7.92 9.27
N VAL A 118 -13.89 7.19 10.38
CA VAL A 118 -14.94 7.27 11.40
C VAL A 118 -14.59 8.41 12.35
N GLU A 119 -15.41 9.46 12.31
CA GLU A 119 -15.27 10.61 13.20
C GLU A 119 -16.09 10.42 14.48
N GLY A 120 -15.39 10.36 15.62
CA GLY A 120 -15.97 10.46 16.95
C GLY A 120 -15.84 11.88 17.51
N TYR A 121 -16.38 12.09 18.72
CA TYR A 121 -16.42 13.43 19.36
C TYR A 121 -15.04 14.08 19.54
N TRP A 122 -13.97 13.29 19.73
CA TRP A 122 -12.57 13.76 19.83
C TRP A 122 -11.56 12.83 19.15
N THR A 123 -12.03 11.87 18.37
CA THR A 123 -11.20 10.78 17.86
C THR A 123 -11.52 10.48 16.40
N TYR A 124 -10.49 10.13 15.65
CA TYR A 124 -10.60 9.69 14.27
C TYR A 124 -10.08 8.25 14.19
N ASP A 125 -10.83 7.38 13.52
CA ASP A 125 -10.45 5.98 13.27
C ASP A 125 -10.32 5.74 11.77
N GLU A 126 -9.16 5.25 11.35
CA GLU A 126 -8.89 4.82 9.97
C GLU A 126 -8.89 3.29 9.90
N THR A 127 -9.70 2.72 9.02
CA THR A 127 -9.61 1.27 8.78
C THR A 127 -8.58 0.96 7.70
N PHE A 128 -7.60 0.12 8.03
CA PHE A 128 -6.66 -0.45 7.05
C PHE A 128 -6.79 -1.97 7.02
N THR A 129 -6.77 -2.57 5.83
CA THR A 129 -6.64 -4.04 5.71
C THR A 129 -5.17 -4.45 5.54
N GLY A 130 -4.59 -5.14 6.53
CA GLY A 130 -3.21 -5.62 6.51
C GLY A 130 -2.17 -4.50 6.38
N GLY A 131 -1.07 -4.76 5.68
CA GLY A 131 -0.04 -3.75 5.41
C GLY A 131 0.89 -3.42 6.59
N VAL A 132 0.88 -4.21 7.66
CA VAL A 132 1.67 -3.98 8.88
C VAL A 132 2.93 -4.84 8.88
N THR A 133 4.08 -4.22 9.15
CA THR A 133 5.38 -4.88 9.29
C THR A 133 6.08 -4.46 10.58
N PRO A 134 7.11 -5.18 11.06
CA PRO A 134 8.03 -4.60 12.06
C PRO A 134 8.53 -3.23 11.59
N ALA A 135 8.69 -2.30 12.52
CA ALA A 135 9.26 -1.00 12.21
C ALA A 135 10.73 -1.13 11.77
N ALA A 136 11.11 -0.41 10.73
CA ALA A 136 12.53 -0.29 10.39
C ALA A 136 13.30 0.45 11.50
N THR A 137 14.53 0.02 11.70
CA THR A 137 15.47 0.57 12.70
C THR A 137 16.57 1.37 12.01
N SER A 138 17.35 2.14 12.78
CA SER A 138 18.52 2.84 12.27
C SER A 138 19.63 1.91 11.76
N SER A 139 19.64 0.64 12.17
CA SER A 139 20.57 -0.38 11.67
C SER A 139 20.16 -0.98 10.33
N ASP A 140 18.90 -0.83 9.91
CA ASP A 140 18.43 -1.39 8.66
C ASP A 140 18.94 -0.58 7.46
N LYS A 141 19.69 -1.25 6.58
CA LYS A 141 20.32 -0.60 5.42
C LYS A 141 19.27 -0.28 4.34
N PRO A 142 19.31 0.92 3.74
CA PRO A 142 18.41 1.26 2.65
C PRO A 142 18.72 0.43 1.40
N TYR A 143 17.67 0.08 0.66
CA TYR A 143 17.73 -0.64 -0.59
C TYR A 143 16.66 -0.12 -1.56
N ARG A 144 16.76 -0.55 -2.82
CA ARG A 144 15.82 -0.23 -3.89
C ARG A 144 15.34 -1.51 -4.54
N LEU A 145 14.10 -1.54 -5.00
CA LEU A 145 13.55 -2.66 -5.76
C LEU A 145 13.11 -2.20 -7.13
N PHE A 146 13.42 -3.06 -8.11
CA PHE A 146 13.13 -2.88 -9.51
C PHE A 146 12.25 -4.03 -9.96
N LEU A 147 11.22 -3.70 -10.74
CA LEU A 147 10.43 -4.69 -11.47
C LEU A 147 10.96 -4.80 -12.89
N LYS A 148 10.94 -6.01 -13.43
CA LYS A 148 11.07 -6.28 -14.87
C LYS A 148 9.72 -6.71 -15.39
N TYR A 149 9.32 -6.26 -16.57
CA TYR A 149 8.08 -6.70 -17.19
C TYR A 149 8.31 -7.23 -18.60
N SER A 150 7.57 -8.29 -18.94
CA SER A 150 7.66 -9.02 -20.20
C SER A 150 6.28 -9.25 -20.81
N ASP A 151 6.25 -9.65 -22.08
CA ASP A 151 5.06 -10.24 -22.69
C ASP A 151 4.85 -11.70 -22.22
N LYS A 152 3.82 -12.34 -22.76
CA LYS A 152 3.49 -13.76 -22.52
C LYS A 152 4.56 -14.72 -23.02
N GLN A 153 5.33 -14.33 -24.03
CA GLN A 153 6.47 -15.07 -24.58
C GLN A 153 7.74 -14.87 -23.76
N GLN A 154 7.68 -14.11 -22.65
CA GLN A 154 8.79 -13.77 -21.77
C GLN A 154 9.86 -12.90 -22.43
N THR A 155 9.52 -12.21 -23.52
CA THR A 155 10.38 -11.16 -24.08
C THR A 155 10.35 -9.98 -23.12
N ILE A 156 11.51 -9.60 -22.57
CA ILE A 156 11.61 -8.46 -21.66
C ILE A 156 11.29 -7.17 -22.44
N ILE A 157 10.25 -6.46 -21.99
CA ILE A 157 9.81 -5.19 -22.59
C ILE A 157 10.40 -3.99 -21.84
N GLY A 158 10.70 -4.13 -20.54
CA GLY A 158 11.33 -3.08 -19.77
C GLY A 158 11.37 -3.33 -18.27
N GLY A 159 11.61 -2.26 -17.50
CA GLY A 159 11.62 -2.30 -16.05
C GLY A 159 11.59 -0.91 -15.41
N HIS A 160 11.22 -0.86 -14.13
CA HIS A 160 11.10 0.38 -13.36
C HIS A 160 11.52 0.18 -11.90
N GLU A 161 12.14 1.20 -11.30
CA GLU A 161 12.22 1.32 -9.83
C GLU A 161 10.80 1.55 -9.30
N PHE A 162 10.36 0.77 -8.31
CA PHE A 162 9.01 0.94 -7.71
C PHE A 162 9.04 1.11 -6.19
N TYR A 163 10.18 0.85 -5.55
CA TYR A 163 10.34 0.97 -4.11
C TYR A 163 11.74 1.41 -3.73
N LYS A 164 11.80 2.29 -2.73
CA LYS A 164 13.01 2.72 -2.04
C LYS A 164 12.70 2.84 -0.55
N GLY A 165 13.49 2.18 0.29
CA GLY A 165 13.28 2.17 1.74
C GLY A 165 14.26 1.25 2.45
N ASN A 166 14.04 0.99 3.73
CA ASN A 166 14.91 0.16 4.57
C ASN A 166 14.14 -0.89 5.39
N LYS A 167 12.87 -1.14 5.09
CA LYS A 167 12.06 -2.10 5.85
C LYS A 167 12.69 -3.50 5.82
N PRO A 168 12.87 -4.18 6.97
CA PRO A 168 13.46 -5.52 7.00
C PRO A 168 12.57 -6.59 6.35
N VAL A 169 11.26 -6.31 6.27
CA VAL A 169 10.23 -7.15 5.64
C VAL A 169 9.23 -6.24 4.93
N LEU A 170 8.69 -6.69 3.80
CA LEU A 170 7.56 -6.04 3.10
C LEU A 170 6.33 -6.94 3.11
N THR A 171 5.13 -6.37 3.04
CA THR A 171 3.91 -7.16 2.82
C THR A 171 3.65 -7.36 1.33
N LEU A 172 2.92 -8.42 0.96
CA LEU A 172 2.42 -8.57 -0.41
C LEU A 172 1.51 -7.40 -0.80
N LYS A 173 0.72 -6.83 0.12
CA LYS A 173 -0.09 -5.62 -0.15
C LYS A 173 0.76 -4.45 -0.62
N GLU A 174 1.84 -4.15 0.09
CA GLU A 174 2.72 -3.03 -0.26
C GLU A 174 3.39 -3.24 -1.62
N LEU A 175 3.89 -4.46 -1.88
CA LEU A 175 4.53 -4.80 -3.15
C LEU A 175 3.52 -4.74 -4.32
N ASP A 176 2.40 -5.46 -4.21
CA ASP A 176 1.35 -5.50 -5.22
C ASP A 176 0.87 -4.08 -5.59
N PHE A 177 0.52 -3.28 -4.59
CA PHE A 177 -0.01 -1.95 -4.81
C PHE A 177 1.02 -1.04 -5.49
N ARG A 178 2.27 -1.00 -5.00
CA ARG A 178 3.32 -0.14 -5.58
C ARG A 178 3.71 -0.59 -6.99
N ILE A 179 3.76 -1.89 -7.26
CA ILE A 179 4.05 -2.44 -8.59
C ILE A 179 2.96 -2.03 -9.58
N ARG A 180 1.69 -2.31 -9.26
CA ARG A 180 0.57 -1.95 -10.14
C ARG A 180 0.47 -0.45 -10.34
N GLN A 181 0.61 0.33 -9.27
CA GLN A 181 0.61 1.78 -9.36
C GLN A 181 1.70 2.29 -10.30
N THR A 182 2.92 1.73 -10.22
CA THR A 182 4.04 2.10 -11.10
C THR A 182 3.73 1.76 -12.56
N LEU A 183 3.21 0.56 -12.83
CA LEU A 183 2.90 0.13 -14.20
C LEU A 183 1.74 0.92 -14.82
N ILE A 184 0.70 1.24 -14.04
CA ILE A 184 -0.44 2.05 -14.51
C ILE A 184 0.02 3.48 -14.83
N LYS A 185 0.80 4.11 -13.92
CA LYS A 185 1.36 5.46 -14.14
C LYS A 185 2.23 5.52 -15.40
N ASN A 186 2.97 4.45 -15.70
CA ASN A 186 3.80 4.32 -16.90
C ASN A 186 3.04 3.78 -18.13
N LYS A 187 1.70 3.69 -18.06
CA LYS A 187 0.81 3.23 -19.16
C LYS A 187 1.17 1.82 -19.68
N LYS A 188 1.65 0.94 -18.80
CA LYS A 188 2.03 -0.45 -19.11
C LYS A 188 0.97 -1.46 -18.70
N LEU A 189 0.28 -1.23 -17.59
CA LEU A 189 -0.80 -2.09 -17.08
C LEU A 189 -2.14 -1.35 -17.16
N TYR A 190 -3.20 -2.08 -17.52
CA TYR A 190 -4.56 -1.58 -17.73
C TYR A 190 -4.65 -0.45 -18.76
N ASN A 191 -3.75 -0.49 -19.75
CA ASN A 191 -3.70 0.47 -20.84
C ASN A 191 -3.81 -0.27 -22.18
N GLY A 192 -4.87 0.03 -22.93
CA GLY A 192 -5.19 -0.70 -24.16
C GLY A 192 -5.48 -2.17 -23.88
N GLU A 193 -4.83 -3.06 -24.63
CA GLU A 193 -5.07 -4.51 -24.57
C GLU A 193 -4.47 -5.17 -23.32
N PHE A 194 -3.48 -4.56 -22.65
CA PHE A 194 -2.74 -5.18 -21.54
C PHE A 194 -3.49 -5.07 -20.20
N ASN A 195 -4.46 -5.95 -19.98
CA ASN A 195 -5.34 -5.91 -18.81
C ASN A 195 -5.32 -7.18 -17.94
N LYS A 196 -4.48 -8.16 -18.27
CA LYS A 196 -4.30 -9.41 -17.52
C LYS A 196 -2.82 -9.71 -17.33
N GLY A 197 -2.52 -10.75 -16.55
CA GLY A 197 -1.16 -11.23 -16.34
C GLY A 197 -0.89 -11.55 -14.88
N GLN A 198 0.39 -11.55 -14.50
CA GLN A 198 0.81 -11.94 -13.16
C GLN A 198 2.07 -11.22 -12.70
N ILE A 199 2.13 -10.91 -11.41
CA ILE A 199 3.34 -10.51 -10.71
C ILE A 199 3.94 -11.77 -10.07
N LYS A 200 5.20 -12.06 -10.36
CA LYS A 200 6.00 -13.09 -9.71
C LYS A 200 7.03 -12.44 -8.80
N ILE A 201 7.06 -12.86 -7.55
CA ILE A 201 7.97 -12.37 -6.52
C ILE A 201 8.74 -13.55 -5.99
N THR A 202 10.07 -13.54 -6.16
CA THR A 202 10.96 -14.55 -5.60
C THR A 202 11.86 -13.90 -4.57
N ALA A 203 11.78 -14.33 -3.32
CA ALA A 203 12.58 -13.80 -2.23
C ALA A 203 12.85 -14.87 -1.17
N ASP A 204 14.11 -15.03 -0.77
CA ASP A 204 14.51 -15.92 0.33
C ASP A 204 13.97 -17.35 0.19
N GLY A 205 14.05 -17.91 -1.02
CA GLY A 205 13.53 -19.24 -1.35
C GLY A 205 12.01 -19.35 -1.48
N ASN A 206 11.25 -18.29 -1.19
CA ASN A 206 9.80 -18.24 -1.33
C ASN A 206 9.40 -17.64 -2.68
N ASN A 207 8.30 -18.15 -3.23
CA ASN A 207 7.73 -17.68 -4.49
C ASN A 207 6.26 -17.27 -4.28
N TYR A 208 5.91 -16.09 -4.76
CA TYR A 208 4.55 -15.58 -4.73
C TYR A 208 4.11 -15.22 -6.14
N THR A 209 2.86 -15.54 -6.47
CA THR A 209 2.23 -15.18 -7.74
C THR A 209 0.96 -14.42 -7.44
N ILE A 210 0.83 -13.22 -8.02
CA ILE A 210 -0.34 -12.36 -7.86
C ILE A 210 -0.98 -12.13 -9.22
N ASP A 211 -2.26 -12.46 -9.33
CA ASP A 211 -3.07 -12.29 -10.53
C ASP A 211 -3.40 -10.81 -10.74
N LEU A 212 -3.04 -10.27 -11.91
CA LEU A 212 -3.29 -8.88 -12.28
C LEU A 212 -4.73 -8.65 -12.77
N SER A 213 -5.51 -9.68 -13.04
CA SER A 213 -6.90 -9.53 -13.50
C SER A 213 -7.89 -9.16 -12.40
N LYS A 214 -7.45 -9.19 -11.13
CA LYS A 214 -8.28 -8.92 -9.95
C LYS A 214 -7.48 -8.31 -8.80
N LYS A 215 -8.17 -7.89 -7.74
CA LYS A 215 -7.54 -7.33 -6.54
C LYS A 215 -6.76 -8.41 -5.77
N LEU A 216 -5.70 -8.02 -5.05
CA LEU A 216 -5.02 -8.90 -4.11
C LEU A 216 -6.01 -9.50 -3.10
N LYS A 217 -5.90 -10.82 -2.85
CA LYS A 217 -6.74 -11.52 -1.87
C LYS A 217 -6.56 -10.93 -0.48
N LEU A 218 -7.65 -10.81 0.27
CA LEU A 218 -7.60 -10.21 1.60
C LEU A 218 -6.67 -10.97 2.55
N THR A 219 -6.61 -12.31 2.41
CA THR A 219 -5.74 -13.18 3.20
C THR A 219 -4.25 -12.96 2.96
N ASP A 220 -3.88 -12.37 1.82
CA ASP A 220 -2.50 -12.13 1.43
C ASP A 220 -2.00 -10.74 1.86
N THR A 221 -2.89 -9.86 2.34
CA THR A 221 -2.57 -8.45 2.62
C THR A 221 -1.53 -8.22 3.72
N ASN A 222 -1.32 -9.20 4.60
CA ASN A 222 -0.27 -9.16 5.63
C ASN A 222 0.68 -10.37 5.59
N ARG A 223 0.76 -11.04 4.44
CA ARG A 223 1.81 -12.05 4.20
C ARG A 223 3.12 -11.35 3.90
N TYR A 224 4.20 -11.91 4.42
CA TYR A 224 5.52 -11.27 4.43
C TYR A 224 6.41 -11.78 3.31
N VAL A 225 7.05 -10.84 2.62
CA VAL A 225 8.22 -11.05 1.79
C VAL A 225 9.44 -10.72 2.63
N LYS A 226 10.07 -11.76 3.17
CA LYS A 226 11.28 -11.66 4.00
C LYS A 226 12.50 -11.34 3.15
N ASN A 227 13.48 -10.66 3.74
CA ASN A 227 14.71 -10.25 3.06
C ASN A 227 14.47 -9.55 1.69
N PRO A 228 13.56 -8.56 1.64
CA PRO A 228 13.07 -7.98 0.39
C PRO A 228 14.18 -7.35 -0.45
N LYS A 229 15.31 -6.93 0.15
CA LYS A 229 16.48 -6.36 -0.55
C LYS A 229 17.01 -7.21 -1.72
N ASN A 230 16.80 -8.52 -1.66
CA ASN A 230 17.26 -9.48 -2.68
C ASN A 230 16.09 -10.03 -3.51
N ALA A 231 14.88 -9.48 -3.37
CA ALA A 231 13.70 -9.96 -4.06
C ALA A 231 13.82 -9.71 -5.57
N GLN A 232 13.48 -10.71 -6.36
CA GLN A 232 13.31 -10.61 -7.80
C GLN A 232 11.84 -10.41 -8.11
N ILE A 233 11.53 -9.37 -8.91
CA ILE A 233 10.17 -8.97 -9.23
C ILE A 233 10.01 -9.00 -10.74
N GLU A 234 9.21 -9.94 -11.22
CA GLU A 234 8.92 -10.14 -12.63
C GLU A 234 7.43 -9.99 -12.88
N VAL A 235 7.06 -9.25 -13.92
CA VAL A 235 5.67 -9.00 -14.27
C VAL A 235 5.43 -9.47 -15.70
N ILE A 236 4.53 -10.43 -15.86
CA ILE A 236 4.11 -10.89 -17.19
C ILE A 236 2.82 -10.15 -17.51
N LEU A 237 2.85 -9.34 -18.57
CA LEU A 237 1.70 -8.61 -19.07
C LEU A 237 1.04 -9.38 -20.21
N GLU A 238 -0.26 -9.60 -20.11
CA GLU A 238 -1.05 -10.32 -21.10
C GLU A 238 -2.11 -9.40 -21.71
N LYS A 239 -2.32 -9.59 -23.01
CA LYS A 239 -3.40 -8.93 -23.74
C LYS A 239 -4.73 -9.61 -23.46
N SER A 240 -5.83 -8.86 -23.45
CA SER A 240 -7.15 -9.48 -23.65
C SER A 240 -7.28 -10.02 -25.06
N ASN A 241 -7.79 -11.24 -25.14
CA ASN A 241 -8.30 -11.83 -26.38
C ASN A 241 -9.57 -11.11 -26.83
#